data_AF-A0A377CIM0-F1
#
_entry.id   AF-A0A377CIM0-F1
#
_cell.length_a   1.000
_cell.length_b   1.000
_cell.length_c   1.000
_cell.angle_alpha   90.00
_cell.angle_beta   90.00
_cell.angle_gamma   90.00
#
_symmetry.space_group_name_H-M   'P 1'
#
loop_
_entity.id
_entity.type
_entity.pdbx_description
1 polymer ?
#
loop_
_entity_poly.entity_id
_entity_poly.type
_entity_poly.pdbx_seq_one_letter_code
_entity_poly.pdbx_strand_id
1 'polypeptide(L)'
;MRVLLRPVLVPELGLVVVKPGRESMPVFHNTRVLVEPEPKSMRNLPSGVVPAVRQPLVEDKTLLPFFSNTRVIRAAGGAGALSDWLLRHIKSCQWPHGDYHHSETVIHRYGTGAMVLCWHCDNQLRDQTSESLEQLAHQNLSAWMIDVIGHAISGTQERELSLAEFPGGRSAISWRTRYRKRYYVARWDYQRKKSARCTAKATSYRESRPPPAY
;
A
#
# COMPACT_ATOMS: atom_id res chain seq x y z
N MET A 1 -18.43 6.39 7.86
CA MET A 1 -18.00 7.48 8.77
C MET A 1 -17.99 6.92 10.19
N ARG A 2 -16.91 7.11 10.95
CA ARG A 2 -16.82 6.71 12.37
C ARG A 2 -16.98 7.96 13.23
N VAL A 3 -17.70 7.86 14.34
CA VAL A 3 -17.96 8.98 15.24
C VAL A 3 -17.68 8.51 16.66
N LEU A 4 -16.95 9.32 17.42
CA LEU A 4 -16.77 9.13 18.86
C LEU A 4 -17.72 10.08 19.58
N LEU A 5 -18.64 9.56 20.39
CA LEU A 5 -19.58 10.37 21.16
C LEU A 5 -19.54 9.96 22.62
N ARG A 6 -19.65 10.96 23.51
CA ARG A 6 -19.85 10.71 24.92
C ARG A 6 -21.32 10.34 25.18
N PRO A 7 -21.60 9.12 25.70
CA PRO A 7 -22.95 8.76 26.07
C PRO A 7 -23.35 9.43 27.40
N VAL A 8 -24.61 9.83 27.49
CA VAL A 8 -25.28 10.20 28.74
C VAL A 8 -26.19 9.04 29.11
N LEU A 9 -25.92 8.42 30.26
CA LEU A 9 -26.72 7.30 30.75
C LEU A 9 -27.95 7.86 31.48
N VAL A 10 -29.11 7.28 31.20
CA VAL A 10 -30.35 7.49 31.95
C VAL A 10 -30.80 6.12 32.46
N PRO A 11 -30.17 5.60 33.53
CA PRO A 11 -30.34 4.21 33.97
C PRO A 11 -31.78 3.87 34.34
N GLU A 12 -32.51 4.83 34.90
CA GLU A 12 -33.90 4.67 35.36
C GLU A 12 -34.86 4.33 34.21
N LEU A 13 -34.51 4.73 32.99
CA LEU A 13 -35.28 4.45 31.78
C LEU A 13 -34.63 3.39 30.89
N GLY A 14 -33.46 2.87 31.27
CA GLY A 14 -32.67 1.98 30.41
C GLY A 14 -32.21 2.64 29.11
N LEU A 15 -32.08 3.97 29.09
CA LEU A 15 -31.75 4.74 27.88
C LEU A 15 -30.30 5.21 27.89
N VAL A 16 -29.71 5.25 26.69
CA VAL A 16 -28.42 5.90 26.43
C VAL A 16 -28.66 7.02 25.44
N VAL A 17 -28.42 8.25 25.87
CA VAL A 17 -28.60 9.45 25.05
C VAL A 17 -27.25 9.90 24.53
N VAL A 18 -27.14 10.11 23.22
CA VAL A 18 -25.95 10.67 22.57
C VAL A 18 -26.31 12.01 21.94
N LYS A 19 -25.38 12.97 22.00
CA LYS A 19 -25.54 14.29 21.40
C LYS A 19 -24.63 14.42 20.17
N PRO A 20 -25.08 13.99 18.98
CA PRO A 20 -24.32 14.20 17.75
C PRO A 20 -24.28 15.68 17.37
N GLY A 21 -23.13 16.14 16.88
CA GLY A 21 -22.99 17.43 16.21
C GLY A 21 -23.50 17.38 14.77
N ARG A 22 -23.60 18.55 14.11
CA ARG A 22 -24.12 18.68 12.73
C ARG A 22 -23.44 17.73 11.72
N GLU A 23 -22.13 17.55 11.84
CA GLU A 23 -21.35 16.67 10.95
C GLU A 23 -21.49 15.18 11.26
N SER A 24 -21.92 14.82 12.48
CA SER A 24 -22.07 13.41 12.92
C SER A 24 -23.50 12.90 12.87
N MET A 25 -24.50 13.80 12.82
CA MET A 25 -25.91 13.48 12.69
C MET A 25 -26.23 12.50 11.54
N PRO A 26 -25.58 12.59 10.35
CA PRO A 26 -25.87 11.67 9.25
C PRO A 26 -25.66 10.18 9.55
N VAL A 27 -24.83 9.82 10.54
CA VAL A 27 -24.65 8.41 10.95
C VAL A 27 -25.94 7.82 11.51
N PHE A 28 -26.75 8.64 12.18
CA PHE A 28 -28.00 8.22 12.83
C PHE A 28 -29.21 8.23 11.91
N HIS A 29 -29.08 8.73 10.67
CA HIS A 29 -30.12 8.56 9.65
C HIS A 29 -30.17 7.12 9.11
N ASN A 30 -29.09 6.35 9.27
CA ASN A 30 -29.08 4.93 8.93
C ASN A 30 -29.86 4.14 9.99
N THR A 31 -30.58 3.10 9.55
CA THR A 31 -31.57 2.37 10.37
C THR A 31 -30.96 1.68 11.60
N ARG A 32 -29.65 1.38 11.61
CA ARG A 32 -28.95 0.71 12.71
C ARG A 32 -27.53 1.25 12.86
N VAL A 33 -27.06 1.36 14.11
CA VAL A 33 -25.72 1.83 14.46
C VAL A 33 -25.02 0.76 15.32
N LEU A 34 -23.79 0.42 14.98
CA LEU A 34 -22.93 -0.44 15.80
C LEU A 34 -22.23 0.42 16.86
N VAL A 35 -22.31 0.02 18.12
CA VAL A 35 -21.68 0.69 19.26
C VAL A 35 -20.54 -0.17 19.77
N GLU A 36 -19.34 0.41 19.85
CA GLU A 36 -18.14 -0.23 20.36
C GLU A 36 -17.59 0.56 21.56
N PRO A 37 -16.97 -0.11 22.55
CA PRO A 37 -16.27 0.60 23.62
C PRO A 37 -15.10 1.40 23.06
N GLU A 38 -14.82 2.54 23.68
CA GLU A 38 -13.76 3.44 23.24
C GLU A 38 -12.37 2.76 23.26
N PRO A 39 -11.64 2.73 22.12
CA PRO A 39 -10.28 2.22 22.07
C PRO A 39 -9.31 3.07 22.90
N LYS A 40 -8.31 2.43 23.54
CA LYS A 40 -7.31 3.15 24.36
C LYS A 40 -6.59 4.29 23.61
N SER A 41 -6.38 4.14 22.30
CA SER A 41 -5.72 5.13 21.44
C SER A 41 -6.56 6.37 21.16
N MET A 42 -7.88 6.34 21.43
CA MET A 42 -8.80 7.44 21.13
C MET A 42 -9.18 8.29 22.35
N ARG A 43 -8.69 7.94 23.56
CA ARG A 43 -9.01 8.64 24.83
C ARG A 43 -8.76 10.15 24.83
N ASN A 44 -7.81 10.61 24.02
CA ASN A 44 -7.41 12.01 23.95
C ASN A 44 -8.16 12.77 22.85
N LEU A 45 -9.04 12.11 22.09
CA LEU A 45 -9.79 12.74 21.01
C LEU A 45 -11.10 13.36 21.54
N PRO A 46 -11.47 14.56 21.05
CA PRO A 46 -12.77 15.12 21.37
C PRO A 46 -13.89 14.30 20.71
N SER A 47 -15.12 14.43 21.25
CA SER A 47 -16.30 13.87 20.59
C SER A 47 -16.51 14.51 19.21
N GLY A 48 -16.79 13.70 18.20
CA GLY A 48 -16.94 14.14 16.82
C GLY A 48 -16.61 13.05 15.80
N VAL A 49 -16.51 13.46 14.54
CA VAL A 49 -16.11 12.57 13.43
C VAL A 49 -14.65 12.18 13.63
N VAL A 50 -14.38 10.87 13.65
CA VAL A 50 -13.01 10.35 13.75
C VAL A 50 -12.38 10.44 12.36
N PRO A 51 -11.29 11.21 12.17
CA PRO A 51 -10.61 11.30 10.88
C PRO A 51 -10.07 9.92 10.48
N ALA A 52 -10.36 9.49 9.25
CA ALA A 52 -9.85 8.23 8.69
C ALA A 52 -8.31 8.10 8.72
N VAL A 53 -7.61 9.24 8.87
CA VAL A 53 -6.16 9.39 8.74
C VAL A 53 -5.38 8.93 9.98
N ARG A 54 -6.02 8.75 11.15
CA ARG A 54 -5.29 8.52 12.43
C ARG A 54 -5.16 7.05 12.86
N GLN A 55 -5.29 6.11 11.94
CA GLN A 55 -4.91 4.71 12.20
C GLN A 55 -3.88 4.19 11.19
N PRO A 56 -2.73 4.84 10.99
CA PRO A 56 -1.69 4.26 10.18
C PRO A 56 -1.08 3.09 10.96
N LEU A 57 -1.57 1.87 10.72
CA LEU A 57 -0.86 0.63 11.04
C LEU A 57 0.59 0.65 10.47
N VAL A 58 0.87 1.56 9.53
CA VAL A 58 2.19 1.87 8.97
C VAL A 58 3.18 2.33 10.05
N GLU A 59 2.72 3.07 11.06
CA GLU A 59 3.58 3.71 12.07
C GLU A 59 3.83 2.82 13.29
N ASP A 60 3.05 1.73 13.45
CA ASP A 60 3.22 0.79 14.55
C ASP A 60 4.43 -0.11 14.31
N LYS A 61 5.55 0.25 14.95
CA LYS A 61 6.82 -0.50 14.88
C LYS A 61 6.68 -1.96 15.33
N THR A 62 5.67 -2.31 16.12
CA THR A 62 5.45 -3.70 16.56
C THR A 62 4.96 -4.61 15.44
N LEU A 63 4.42 -4.05 14.35
CA LEU A 63 3.97 -4.79 13.17
C LEU A 63 5.08 -5.04 12.15
N LEU A 64 6.24 -4.40 12.30
CA LEU A 64 7.38 -4.59 11.40
C LEU A 64 7.81 -6.06 11.26
N PRO A 65 7.97 -6.84 12.36
CA PRO A 65 8.32 -8.26 12.24
C PRO A 65 7.28 -9.08 11.48
N PHE A 66 6.00 -8.69 11.56
CA PHE A 66 4.94 -9.34 10.81
C PHE A 66 5.00 -9.01 9.32
N PHE A 67 5.16 -7.73 8.96
CA PHE A 67 5.23 -7.31 7.56
C PHE A 67 6.50 -7.79 6.86
N SER A 68 7.63 -7.86 7.56
CA SER A 68 8.91 -8.37 7.05
C SER A 68 8.98 -9.90 6.95
N ASN A 69 7.97 -10.62 7.44
CA ASN A 69 7.96 -12.08 7.34
C ASN A 69 7.76 -12.55 5.90
N THR A 70 8.71 -13.35 5.39
CA THR A 70 8.69 -13.86 4.01
C THR A 70 7.44 -14.67 3.66
N ARG A 71 6.83 -15.35 4.63
CA ARG A 71 5.56 -16.08 4.44
C ARG A 71 4.40 -15.12 4.19
N VAL A 72 4.34 -14.02 4.93
CA VAL A 72 3.31 -12.98 4.79
C VAL A 72 3.49 -12.27 3.45
N ILE A 73 4.73 -11.90 3.10
CA ILE A 73 5.07 -11.30 1.81
C ILE A 73 4.64 -12.21 0.66
N ARG A 74 4.92 -13.51 0.75
CA ARG A 74 4.52 -14.49 -0.26
C ARG A 74 3.00 -14.61 -0.37
N ALA A 75 2.27 -14.60 0.75
CA ALA A 75 0.81 -14.64 0.76
C ALA A 75 0.19 -13.39 0.13
N ALA A 76 0.80 -12.21 0.33
CA ALA A 76 0.37 -10.94 -0.25
C ALA A 76 0.67 -10.80 -1.77
N GLY A 77 1.33 -11.78 -2.40
CA GLY A 77 1.66 -11.77 -3.83
C GLY A 77 3.15 -11.74 -4.14
N GLY A 78 4.01 -11.72 -3.11
CA GLY A 78 5.46 -11.79 -3.22
C GLY A 78 6.14 -10.47 -3.58
N ALA A 79 7.49 -10.49 -3.61
CA ALA A 79 8.31 -9.31 -3.88
C ALA A 79 8.07 -8.66 -5.27
N GLY A 80 7.56 -9.44 -6.24
CA GLY A 80 7.14 -8.91 -7.55
C GLY A 80 5.93 -7.98 -7.44
N ALA A 81 4.93 -8.35 -6.63
CA ALA A 81 3.75 -7.52 -6.41
C ALA A 81 4.09 -6.21 -5.68
N LEU A 82 5.03 -6.25 -4.73
CA LEU A 82 5.60 -5.06 -4.10
C LEU A 82 6.28 -4.15 -5.13
N SER A 83 7.17 -4.71 -5.97
CA SER A 83 7.87 -3.94 -7.01
C SER A 83 6.89 -3.25 -7.96
N ASP A 84 5.86 -3.96 -8.39
CA ASP A 84 4.81 -3.42 -9.26
C ASP A 84 3.97 -2.33 -8.57
N TRP A 85 3.67 -2.51 -7.27
CA TRP A 85 2.96 -1.52 -6.47
C TRP A 85 3.78 -0.23 -6.37
N LEU A 86 5.08 -0.33 -6.10
CA LEU A 86 5.99 0.82 -6.02
C LEU A 86 6.04 1.61 -7.33
N LEU A 87 6.17 0.93 -8.48
CA LEU A 87 6.17 1.59 -9.80
C LEU A 87 4.85 2.33 -10.11
N ARG A 88 3.73 1.87 -9.54
CA ARG A 88 2.43 2.53 -9.71
C ARG A 88 2.29 3.76 -8.82
N HIS A 89 2.74 3.69 -7.57
CA HIS A 89 2.50 4.73 -6.57
C HIS A 89 3.60 5.78 -6.50
N ILE A 90 4.83 5.45 -6.88
CA ILE A 90 5.99 6.35 -6.78
C ILE A 90 6.53 6.63 -8.18
N LYS A 91 6.76 7.92 -8.49
CA LYS A 91 7.22 8.37 -9.81
C LYS A 91 8.61 8.97 -9.81
N SER A 92 9.13 9.36 -8.66
CA SER A 92 10.44 9.98 -8.49
C SER A 92 11.34 9.14 -7.58
N CYS A 93 12.63 9.46 -7.57
CA CYS A 93 13.56 8.90 -6.60
C CYS A 93 13.09 9.23 -5.18
N GLN A 94 13.12 8.23 -4.29
CA GLN A 94 12.74 8.39 -2.88
C GLN A 94 13.93 8.78 -1.98
N TRP A 95 15.16 8.64 -2.47
CA TRP A 95 16.35 8.97 -1.69
C TRP A 95 16.51 10.49 -1.57
N PRO A 96 16.51 11.07 -0.34
CA PRO A 96 16.50 12.51 -0.15
C PRO A 96 17.90 13.16 -0.22
N HIS A 97 18.98 12.37 -0.11
CA HIS A 97 20.35 12.90 0.05
C HIS A 97 21.17 12.76 -1.24
N GLY A 98 20.70 13.36 -2.35
CA GLY A 98 21.44 13.41 -3.60
C GLY A 98 21.48 14.81 -4.18
N ASP A 99 22.67 15.34 -4.42
CA ASP A 99 22.84 16.62 -5.12
C ASP A 99 22.41 16.53 -6.60
N TYR A 100 22.29 15.30 -7.10
CA TYR A 100 21.83 14.99 -8.44
C TYR A 100 20.88 13.80 -8.46
N HIS A 101 19.78 13.93 -9.18
CA HIS A 101 18.86 12.83 -9.48
C HIS A 101 18.68 12.65 -10.98
N HIS A 102 18.95 11.44 -11.45
CA HIS A 102 18.67 11.04 -12.83
C HIS A 102 17.16 10.89 -13.07
N SER A 103 16.70 11.11 -14.30
CA SER A 103 15.27 11.04 -14.64
C SER A 103 14.70 9.61 -14.61
N GLU A 104 15.52 8.64 -14.98
CA GLU A 104 15.17 7.22 -14.96
C GLU A 104 15.25 6.64 -13.56
N THR A 105 14.19 5.91 -13.19
CA THR A 105 14.06 5.20 -11.91
C THR A 105 14.19 3.69 -12.07
N VAL A 106 14.57 3.04 -10.99
CA VAL A 106 14.75 1.59 -10.86
C VAL A 106 14.27 1.15 -9.48
N ILE A 107 13.91 -0.13 -9.38
CA ILE A 107 13.59 -0.77 -8.10
C ILE A 107 14.88 -1.30 -7.48
N HIS A 108 15.27 -0.71 -6.36
CA HIS A 108 16.36 -1.18 -5.52
C HIS A 108 15.80 -2.12 -4.44
N ARG A 109 16.37 -3.32 -4.32
CA ARG A 109 15.95 -4.31 -3.32
C ARG A 109 16.87 -4.26 -2.11
N TYR A 110 16.26 -4.17 -0.93
CA TYR A 110 16.99 -4.08 0.33
C TYR A 110 16.31 -4.97 1.37
N GLY A 111 16.99 -6.03 1.79
CA GLY A 111 16.41 -7.06 2.66
C GLY A 111 15.13 -7.68 2.07
N THR A 112 14.04 -7.65 2.83
CA THR A 112 12.71 -8.10 2.41
C THR A 112 11.86 -7.02 1.72
N GLY A 113 12.33 -5.78 1.73
CA GLY A 113 11.66 -4.62 1.15
C GLY A 113 12.24 -4.21 -0.20
N ALA A 114 11.67 -3.14 -0.75
CA ALA A 114 12.12 -2.53 -1.99
C ALA A 114 11.81 -1.03 -1.98
N MET A 115 12.54 -0.27 -2.80
CA MET A 115 12.39 1.17 -2.93
C MET A 115 12.63 1.63 -4.36
N VAL A 116 12.13 2.82 -4.70
CA VAL A 116 12.32 3.44 -6.01
C VAL A 116 13.46 4.44 -5.93
N LEU A 117 14.55 4.17 -6.63
CA LEU A 117 15.71 5.05 -6.73
C LEU A 117 15.91 5.50 -8.18
N CYS A 118 16.55 6.65 -8.40
CA CYS A 118 17.07 6.96 -9.73
C CYS A 118 18.32 6.13 -10.03
N TRP A 119 18.72 6.02 -11.30
CA TRP A 119 19.92 5.27 -11.69
C TRP A 119 21.18 5.74 -10.98
N HIS A 120 21.32 7.05 -10.75
CA HIS A 120 22.47 7.60 -10.04
C HIS A 120 22.50 7.14 -8.57
N CYS A 121 21.40 7.32 -7.83
CA CYS A 121 21.32 6.91 -6.44
C CYS A 121 21.41 5.38 -6.27
N ASP A 122 20.83 4.58 -7.17
CA ASP A 122 20.97 3.11 -7.13
C ASP A 122 22.43 2.68 -7.23
N ASN A 123 23.20 3.32 -8.11
CA ASN A 123 24.61 2.99 -8.27
C ASN A 123 25.44 3.41 -7.06
N GLN A 124 25.13 4.58 -6.47
CA GLN A 124 25.82 5.09 -5.29
C GLN A 124 25.56 4.24 -4.04
N LEU A 125 24.34 3.74 -3.89
CA LEU A 125 23.85 3.05 -2.69
C LEU A 125 23.96 1.52 -2.77
N ARG A 126 24.43 0.97 -3.89
CA ARG A 126 24.40 -0.48 -4.18
C ARG A 126 25.05 -1.36 -3.10
N ASP A 127 26.14 -0.87 -2.52
CA ASP A 127 26.91 -1.60 -1.50
C ASP A 127 26.87 -0.91 -0.13
N GLN A 128 25.99 0.08 0.04
CA GLN A 128 25.85 0.80 1.30
C GLN A 128 24.77 0.17 2.17
N THR A 129 25.10 -0.07 3.43
CA THR A 129 24.12 -0.43 4.46
C THR A 129 23.92 0.75 5.38
N SER A 130 22.75 1.37 5.32
CA SER A 130 22.38 2.48 6.21
C SER A 130 21.01 2.25 6.83
N GLU A 131 20.85 2.70 8.07
CA GLU A 131 19.58 2.62 8.78
C GLU A 131 18.46 3.36 8.03
N SER A 132 18.80 4.44 7.32
CA SER A 132 17.86 5.20 6.50
C SER A 132 17.37 4.42 5.27
N LEU A 133 18.22 3.60 4.64
CA LEU A 133 17.79 2.69 3.56
C LEU A 133 16.86 1.60 4.09
N GLU A 134 17.21 1.02 5.23
CA GLU A 134 16.40 0.00 5.88
C GLU A 134 15.02 0.57 6.27
N GLN A 135 14.99 1.76 6.85
CA GLN A 135 13.76 2.46 7.20
C GLN A 135 12.90 2.74 5.97
N LEU A 136 13.49 3.22 4.88
CA LEU A 136 12.77 3.50 3.63
C LEU A 136 12.18 2.22 3.01
N ALA A 137 12.94 1.12 3.02
CA ALA A 137 12.46 -0.18 2.54
C ALA A 137 11.28 -0.69 3.39
N HIS A 138 11.35 -0.54 4.71
CA HIS A 138 10.29 -0.95 5.64
C HIS A 138 9.02 -0.08 5.52
N GLN A 139 9.16 1.23 5.32
CA GLN A 139 8.03 2.13 5.08
C GLN A 139 7.27 1.74 3.81
N ASN A 140 8.00 1.46 2.74
CA ASN A 140 7.43 1.00 1.48
C ASN A 140 6.74 -0.36 1.62
N LEU A 141 7.35 -1.29 2.35
CA LEU A 141 6.80 -2.62 2.60
C LEU A 141 5.49 -2.55 3.41
N SER A 142 5.47 -1.76 4.48
CA SER A 142 4.29 -1.60 5.33
C SER A 142 3.14 -0.89 4.60
N ALA A 143 3.44 0.19 3.85
CA ALA A 143 2.45 0.87 3.02
C ALA A 143 1.81 -0.07 1.99
N TRP A 144 2.62 -0.88 1.31
CA TRP A 144 2.11 -1.90 0.38
C TRP A 144 1.26 -2.97 1.08
N MET A 145 1.71 -3.48 2.23
CA MET A 145 0.95 -4.49 2.99
C MET A 145 -0.42 -3.97 3.43
N ILE A 146 -0.49 -2.71 3.86
CA ILE A 146 -1.74 -2.09 4.28
C ILE A 146 -2.68 -1.86 3.08
N ASP A 147 -2.14 -1.51 1.91
CA ASP A 147 -2.92 -1.46 0.68
C ASP A 147 -3.51 -2.84 0.32
N VAL A 148 -2.71 -3.90 0.42
CA VAL A 148 -3.17 -5.28 0.17
C VAL A 148 -4.25 -5.71 1.18
N ILE A 149 -4.02 -5.47 2.48
CA ILE A 149 -4.98 -5.80 3.53
C ILE A 149 -6.26 -4.98 3.37
N GLY A 150 -6.13 -3.68 3.11
CA GLY A 150 -7.27 -2.79 2.88
C GLY A 150 -8.10 -3.23 1.68
N HIS A 151 -7.45 -3.62 0.57
CA HIS A 151 -8.15 -4.18 -0.57
C HIS A 151 -8.81 -5.52 -0.27
N ALA A 152 -8.19 -6.38 0.55
CA ALA A 152 -8.80 -7.64 0.96
C ALA A 152 -10.05 -7.42 1.82
N ILE A 153 -9.97 -6.51 2.80
CA ILE A 153 -11.08 -6.17 3.72
C ILE A 153 -12.22 -5.49 2.97
N SER A 154 -11.92 -4.49 2.13
CA SER A 154 -12.94 -3.81 1.32
C SER A 154 -13.55 -4.72 0.26
N GLY A 155 -12.77 -5.66 -0.28
CA GLY A 155 -13.26 -6.71 -1.18
C GLY A 155 -14.17 -7.73 -0.50
N THR A 156 -14.01 -7.94 0.81
CA THR A 156 -14.95 -8.73 1.64
C THR A 156 -16.15 -7.92 2.14
N GLN A 157 -16.09 -6.58 2.15
CA GLN A 157 -17.18 -5.74 2.67
C GLN A 157 -18.35 -5.58 1.67
N GLU A 158 -18.15 -5.86 0.38
CA GLU A 158 -19.24 -5.94 -0.60
C GLU A 158 -20.03 -7.27 -0.58
N ARG A 159 -19.67 -8.22 0.29
CA ARG A 159 -20.38 -9.51 0.41
C ARG A 159 -20.44 -9.95 1.86
N GLU A 160 -21.65 -9.93 2.45
CA GLU A 160 -21.88 -10.56 3.75
C GLU A 160 -21.46 -12.04 3.70
N LEU A 161 -20.42 -12.40 4.45
CA LEU A 161 -19.97 -13.78 4.56
C LEU A 161 -20.93 -14.54 5.48
N SER A 162 -21.69 -15.48 4.91
CA SER A 162 -22.58 -16.34 5.69
C SER A 162 -21.80 -17.46 6.40
N LEU A 163 -22.32 -18.00 7.50
CA LEU A 163 -21.74 -19.12 8.27
C LEU A 163 -21.46 -20.37 7.41
N ALA A 164 -22.11 -20.50 6.24
CA ALA A 164 -21.86 -21.55 5.26
C ALA A 164 -20.56 -21.36 4.43
N GLU A 165 -19.98 -20.16 4.43
CA GLU A 165 -18.73 -19.83 3.74
C GLU A 165 -17.49 -19.98 4.66
N PHE A 166 -17.69 -20.42 5.90
CA PHE A 166 -16.63 -20.82 6.83
C PHE A 166 -16.61 -22.35 6.99
N PRO A 167 -16.01 -23.10 6.04
CA PRO A 167 -14.91 -23.99 6.44
C PRO A 167 -13.87 -24.34 5.34
N GLY A 168 -12.68 -24.77 5.77
CA GLY A 168 -11.92 -25.87 5.14
C GLY A 168 -11.62 -25.77 3.64
N GLY A 169 -10.57 -25.01 3.28
CA GLY A 169 -9.74 -25.28 2.11
C GLY A 169 -10.44 -25.37 0.75
N ARG A 170 -10.96 -24.27 0.20
CA ARG A 170 -11.25 -24.17 -1.25
C ARG A 170 -11.46 -22.77 -1.87
N SER A 171 -10.98 -21.67 -1.26
CA SER A 171 -11.18 -20.30 -1.80
C SER A 171 -9.97 -19.70 -2.57
N ALA A 172 -8.91 -20.45 -2.82
CA ALA A 172 -7.71 -19.94 -3.51
C ALA A 172 -7.88 -19.74 -5.05
N ILE A 173 -9.00 -20.17 -5.64
CA ILE A 173 -9.17 -20.26 -7.10
C ILE A 173 -9.73 -18.95 -7.70
N SER A 174 -10.54 -18.18 -6.97
CA SER A 174 -11.10 -16.89 -7.43
C SER A 174 -10.04 -15.78 -7.49
N TRP A 175 -9.10 -15.78 -6.53
CA TRP A 175 -8.00 -14.82 -6.44
C TRP A 175 -7.07 -14.85 -7.67
N ARG A 176 -6.81 -16.05 -8.22
CA ARG A 176 -5.90 -16.21 -9.36
C ARG A 176 -6.44 -15.61 -10.65
N THR A 177 -7.74 -15.45 -10.84
CA THR A 177 -8.31 -15.12 -12.15
C THR A 177 -8.44 -13.61 -12.38
N ARG A 178 -8.75 -12.83 -11.34
CA ARG A 178 -8.97 -11.38 -11.45
C ARG A 178 -7.67 -10.57 -11.45
N TYR A 179 -6.71 -10.97 -10.61
CA TYR A 179 -5.37 -10.38 -10.59
C TYR A 179 -4.59 -10.73 -11.88
N ARG A 180 -4.59 -12.00 -12.30
CA ARG A 180 -3.78 -12.50 -13.44
C ARG A 180 -4.20 -11.92 -14.80
N LYS A 181 -5.49 -11.58 -15.01
CA LYS A 181 -5.94 -10.90 -16.25
C LYS A 181 -5.39 -9.46 -16.37
N ARG A 182 -5.27 -8.72 -15.27
CA ARG A 182 -4.62 -7.39 -15.27
C ARG A 182 -3.08 -7.48 -15.40
N TYR A 183 -2.48 -8.53 -14.83
CA TYR A 183 -1.03 -8.76 -14.88
C TYR A 183 -0.46 -9.04 -16.27
N TYR A 184 -1.16 -9.82 -17.12
CA TYR A 184 -0.66 -10.09 -18.47
C TYR A 184 -0.70 -8.85 -19.36
N VAL A 185 -1.78 -8.06 -19.35
CA VAL A 185 -1.91 -6.89 -20.22
C VAL A 185 -0.85 -5.82 -19.90
N ALA A 186 -0.60 -5.54 -18.62
CA ALA A 186 0.41 -4.56 -18.21
C ALA A 186 1.86 -4.99 -18.52
N ARG A 187 2.18 -6.28 -18.36
CA ARG A 187 3.52 -6.84 -18.66
C ARG A 187 3.81 -6.81 -20.18
N TRP A 188 2.82 -7.12 -21.02
CA TRP A 188 2.95 -7.06 -22.47
C TRP A 188 3.20 -5.62 -22.96
N ASP A 189 2.48 -4.63 -22.42
CA ASP A 189 2.69 -3.23 -22.81
C ASP A 189 4.01 -2.65 -22.30
N TYR A 190 4.48 -3.06 -21.10
CA TYR A 190 5.77 -2.65 -20.57
C TYR A 190 6.95 -3.23 -21.36
N GLN A 191 6.92 -4.53 -21.69
CA GLN A 191 7.96 -5.15 -22.53
C GLN A 191 7.99 -4.55 -23.93
N ARG A 192 6.83 -4.24 -24.53
CA ARG A 192 6.72 -3.61 -25.85
C ARG A 192 7.27 -2.17 -25.85
N LYS A 193 7.00 -1.37 -24.81
CA LYS A 193 7.57 -0.03 -24.64
C LYS A 193 9.08 -0.05 -24.40
N LYS A 194 9.60 -1.05 -23.68
CA LYS A 194 11.04 -1.20 -23.44
C LYS A 194 11.77 -1.64 -24.72
N SER A 195 11.24 -2.60 -25.49
CA SER A 195 11.86 -3.02 -26.76
C SER A 195 11.83 -1.90 -27.80
N ALA A 196 10.73 -1.14 -27.89
CA ALA A 196 10.61 -0.01 -28.82
C ALA A 196 11.61 1.13 -28.52
N ARG A 197 11.90 1.41 -27.24
CA ARG A 197 12.95 2.37 -26.85
C ARG A 197 14.36 1.86 -27.16
N CYS A 198 14.62 0.56 -26.98
CA CYS A 198 15.91 -0.04 -27.31
C CYS A 198 16.16 -0.02 -28.83
N THR A 199 15.16 -0.29 -29.66
CA THR A 199 15.28 -0.21 -31.12
C THR A 199 15.51 1.22 -31.60
N ALA A 200 14.81 2.21 -31.03
CA ALA A 200 14.98 3.62 -31.38
C ALA A 200 16.37 4.19 -31.02
N LYS A 201 16.92 3.80 -29.85
CA LYS A 201 18.29 4.19 -29.45
C LYS A 201 19.37 3.48 -30.28
N ALA A 202 19.13 2.24 -30.72
CA ALA A 202 20.07 1.50 -31.57
C ALA A 202 20.13 2.08 -33.00
N THR A 203 19.00 2.53 -33.56
CA THR A 203 18.98 3.21 -34.86
C THR A 203 19.67 4.57 -34.82
N SER A 204 19.46 5.37 -33.76
CA SER A 204 20.13 6.68 -33.64
C SER A 204 21.65 6.57 -33.45
N TYR A 205 22.12 5.51 -32.78
CA TYR A 205 23.56 5.23 -32.65
C TYR A 205 24.20 4.78 -33.96
N ARG A 206 23.43 4.12 -34.85
CA ARG A 206 23.93 3.67 -36.16
C ARG A 206 24.06 4.83 -37.15
N GLU A 207 23.20 5.84 -37.07
CA GLU A 207 23.25 7.05 -37.90
C GLU A 207 24.37 8.02 -37.50
N SER A 208 24.88 7.95 -36.28
CA SER A 208 25.90 8.87 -35.75
C SER A 208 27.34 8.34 -35.81
N ARG A 209 27.59 7.19 -36.46
CA ARG A 209 28.95 6.72 -36.73
C ARG A 209 29.53 7.41 -37.97
N PRO A 210 30.67 8.13 -37.88
CA PRO A 210 31.38 8.56 -39.07
C PRO A 210 31.89 7.33 -39.86
N PRO A 211 31.95 7.40 -41.21
CA PRO A 211 32.44 6.28 -42.01
C PRO A 211 33.90 5.97 -41.67
N PRO A 212 34.31 4.69 -41.76
CA PRO A 212 35.68 4.30 -41.46
C PRO A 212 36.64 4.97 -42.44
N ALA A 213 37.68 5.61 -41.91
CA ALA A 213 38.77 6.16 -42.70
C ALA A 213 39.55 5.00 -43.34
N TYR A 214 39.67 5.02 -44.67
CA TYR A 214 40.59 4.19 -45.43
C TYR A 214 42.00 4.75 -45.35
#